data_AF-A0A372Q768-F1
#
_entry.id   AF-A0A372Q768-F1
#
_cell.length_a   1.000
_cell.length_b   1.000
_cell.length_c   1.000
_cell.angle_alpha   90.00
_cell.angle_beta   90.00
_cell.angle_gamma   90.00
#
_symmetry.space_group_name_H-M   'P 1'
#
loop_
_entity.id
_entity.type
_entity.pdbx_description
1 polymer ?
#
loop_
_entity_poly.entity_id
_entity_poly.type
_entity_poly.pdbx_seq_one_letter_code
_entity_poly.pdbx_strand_id
1 'polypeptide(L)'
;METEKYNNIINNIHENPKFKLKETQLYRVKDGKLLKVIQEYEVDGLLYIIKATQDKIQKKYWWNGMMKDIENYIKLCDRCQRRNKNE
;
A
#
# COMPACT_ATOMS: atom_id res chain seq x y z
N MET A 1 3.49 3.66 -5.49
CA MET A 1 2.77 4.58 -6.42
C MET A 1 3.64 5.80 -6.62
N GLU A 2 3.92 6.14 -7.87
CA GLU A 2 4.73 7.31 -8.23
C GLU A 2 4.15 8.59 -7.64
N THR A 3 5.03 9.46 -7.14
CA THR A 3 4.68 10.73 -6.52
C THR A 3 3.83 11.60 -7.44
N GLU A 4 4.11 11.61 -8.74
CA GLU A 4 3.35 12.38 -9.72
C GLU A 4 1.89 11.92 -9.80
N LYS A 5 1.65 10.59 -9.80
CA LYS A 5 0.29 10.03 -9.78
C LYS A 5 -0.43 10.35 -8.47
N TYR A 6 0.29 10.29 -7.34
CA TYR A 6 -0.24 10.67 -6.03
C TYR A 6 -0.71 12.13 -6.03
N ASN A 7 0.15 13.05 -6.50
CA ASN A 7 -0.13 14.47 -6.57
C ASN A 7 -1.26 14.78 -7.55
N ASN A 8 -1.32 14.08 -8.68
CA ASN A 8 -2.40 14.26 -9.65
C ASN A 8 -3.77 13.91 -9.06
N ILE A 9 -3.87 12.84 -8.25
CA ILE A 9 -5.11 12.48 -7.56
C ILE A 9 -5.50 13.53 -6.52
N ILE A 10 -4.52 14.09 -5.81
CA ILE A 10 -4.75 15.17 -4.83
C ILE A 10 -5.27 16.43 -5.53
N ASN A 11 -4.62 16.84 -6.62
CA ASN A 11 -5.01 18.03 -7.37
C ASN A 11 -6.41 17.90 -7.98
N ASN A 12 -6.79 16.68 -8.37
CA ASN A 12 -8.09 16.38 -8.98
C ASN A 12 -8.99 15.54 -8.05
N ILE A 13 -8.94 15.81 -6.73
CA ILE A 13 -9.66 15.00 -5.74
C ILE A 13 -11.18 15.02 -5.95
N HIS A 14 -11.72 16.13 -6.46
CA HIS A 14 -13.15 16.30 -6.77
C HIS A 14 -13.63 15.37 -7.90
N GLU A 15 -12.75 15.02 -8.85
CA GLU A 15 -13.04 14.09 -9.94
C GLU A 15 -12.91 12.62 -9.51
N ASN A 16 -12.39 12.39 -8.30
CA ASN A 16 -11.98 11.09 -7.80
C ASN A 16 -12.77 10.72 -6.53
N PRO A 17 -14.08 10.42 -6.61
CA PRO A 17 -14.92 10.14 -5.43
C PRO A 17 -14.49 8.88 -4.65
N LYS A 18 -13.68 8.02 -5.29
CA LYS A 18 -13.06 6.83 -4.68
C LYS A 18 -11.92 7.20 -3.73
N PHE A 19 -11.47 8.45 -3.75
CA PHE A 19 -10.38 8.95 -2.93
C PHE A 19 -10.87 10.10 -2.05
N LYS A 20 -10.30 10.19 -0.85
CA LYS A 20 -10.58 11.24 0.13
C LYS A 20 -9.27 11.78 0.65
N LEU A 21 -9.06 13.08 0.49
CA LEU A 21 -7.96 13.78 1.13
C LEU A 21 -8.41 14.20 2.54
N LYS A 22 -7.65 13.83 3.56
CA LYS A 22 -7.85 14.29 4.94
C LYS A 22 -6.56 14.89 5.46
N GLU A 23 -6.62 16.15 5.87
CA GLU A 23 -5.49 16.96 6.34
C GLU A 23 -4.40 17.09 5.27
N THR A 24 -3.51 16.10 5.17
CA THR A 24 -2.43 16.00 4.18
C THR A 24 -2.25 14.58 3.64
N GLN A 25 -3.12 13.65 4.05
CA GLN A 25 -3.02 12.24 3.73
C GLN A 25 -4.16 11.81 2.81
N LEU A 26 -3.81 11.16 1.70
CA LEU A 26 -4.77 10.58 0.77
C LEU A 26 -5.25 9.21 1.28
N TYR A 27 -6.55 8.98 1.18
CA TYR A 27 -7.20 7.71 1.50
C TYR A 27 -8.02 7.21 0.32
N ARG A 28 -7.96 5.91 0.04
CA ARG A 28 -8.85 5.24 -0.90
C ARG A 28 -10.04 4.65 -0.14
N VAL A 29 -11.25 4.98 -0.57
CA VAL A 29 -12.49 4.37 -0.08
C VAL A 29 -12.68 3.03 -0.77
N LYS A 30 -12.77 1.95 0.01
CA LYS A 30 -13.06 0.60 -0.49
C LYS A 30 -13.93 -0.12 0.53
N ASP A 31 -15.11 -0.58 0.11
CA ASP A 31 -16.07 -1.32 0.96
C ASP A 31 -16.40 -0.59 2.29
N GLY A 32 -16.58 0.74 2.23
CA GLY A 32 -16.82 1.58 3.40
C GLY A 32 -15.60 1.82 4.29
N LYS A 33 -14.44 1.22 3.99
CA LYS A 33 -13.18 1.41 4.70
C LYS A 33 -12.31 2.44 4.00
N LEU A 34 -11.52 3.16 4.80
CA LEU A 34 -10.51 4.10 4.32
C LEU A 34 -9.15 3.43 4.38
N LEU A 35 -8.54 3.22 3.22
CA LEU A 35 -7.20 2.67 3.09
C LEU A 35 -6.22 3.82 2.86
N LYS A 36 -5.19 3.94 3.70
CA LYS A 36 -4.17 4.96 3.56
C LYS A 36 -3.43 4.75 2.23
N VAL A 37 -3.44 5.76 1.38
CA VAL A 37 -2.68 5.72 0.13
C VAL A 37 -1.23 6.11 0.42
N ILE A 38 -0.29 5.23 0.08
CA ILE A 38 1.14 5.49 0.30
C ILE A 38 1.88 5.62 -1.02
N GLN A 39 2.97 6.38 -0.98
CA GLN A 39 3.86 6.57 -2.12
C GLN A 39 4.92 5.47 -2.17
N GLU A 40 5.55 5.30 -3.34
CA GLU A 40 6.53 4.23 -3.56
C GLU A 40 7.70 4.25 -2.55
N TYR A 41 8.24 5.42 -2.24
CA TYR A 41 9.33 5.55 -1.26
C TYR A 41 8.93 5.15 0.17
N GLU A 42 7.64 5.12 0.49
CA GLU A 42 7.14 4.67 1.80
C GLU A 42 6.96 3.15 1.86
N VAL A 43 6.92 2.47 0.72
CA VAL A 43 6.59 1.04 0.62
C VAL A 43 7.63 0.18 1.34
N ASP A 44 8.92 0.37 1.04
CA ASP A 44 9.99 -0.41 1.66
C ASP A 44 10.05 -0.23 3.18
N GLY A 45 9.94 1.02 3.64
CA GLY A 45 9.90 1.33 5.08
C GLY A 45 8.71 0.68 5.76
N LEU A 46 7.52 0.74 5.14
CA LEU A 46 6.32 0.10 5.66
C LEU A 46 6.47 -1.43 5.75
N LEU A 47 6.97 -2.06 4.70
CA LEU A 47 7.15 -3.51 4.63
C LEU A 47 8.16 -4.00 5.67
N TYR A 48 9.26 -3.25 5.86
CA TYR A 48 10.26 -3.51 6.88
C TYR A 48 9.70 -3.42 8.29
N ILE A 49 8.99 -2.33 8.62
CA ILE A 49 8.42 -2.10 9.96
C ILE A 49 7.35 -3.12 10.29
N ILE A 50 6.45 -3.41 9.35
CA ILE A 50 5.28 -4.25 9.62
C ILE A 50 5.63 -5.75 9.62
N LYS A 51 6.86 -6.16 9.23
CA LYS A 51 7.24 -7.58 9.01
C LYS A 51 6.10 -8.36 8.36
N ALA A 52 5.57 -7.77 7.30
CA ALA A 52 4.13 -7.74 7.14
C ALA A 52 3.53 -9.01 6.55
N THR A 53 2.50 -9.54 7.20
CA THR A 53 1.53 -10.42 6.56
C THR A 53 0.70 -9.58 5.59
N GLN A 54 0.58 -10.04 4.34
CA GLN A 54 -0.16 -9.39 3.26
C GLN A 54 -1.55 -8.87 3.71
N ASP A 55 -2.26 -9.65 4.53
CA ASP A 55 -3.56 -9.30 5.10
C ASP A 55 -3.57 -8.01 5.94
N LYS A 56 -2.54 -7.77 6.76
CA LYS A 56 -2.43 -6.58 7.61
C LYS A 56 -2.27 -5.31 6.78
N ILE A 57 -1.51 -5.39 5.69
CA ILE A 57 -1.29 -4.27 4.79
C ILE A 57 -2.58 -3.96 4.04
N GLN A 58 -3.21 -4.97 3.42
CA GLN A 58 -4.42 -4.81 2.63
C GLN A 58 -5.60 -4.20 3.42
N LYS A 59 -5.64 -4.43 4.74
CA LYS A 59 -6.68 -3.89 5.62
C LYS A 59 -6.53 -2.40 5.93
N LYS A 60 -5.33 -1.83 5.80
CA LYS A 60 -5.01 -0.47 6.25
C LYS A 60 -4.43 0.44 5.17
N TYR A 61 -3.76 -0.13 4.18
CA TYR A 61 -2.98 0.60 3.18
C TYR A 61 -3.38 0.19 1.77
N TRP A 62 -3.14 1.10 0.83
CA TRP A 62 -3.35 0.84 -0.58
C TRP A 62 -2.37 1.63 -1.44
N TRP A 63 -1.84 1.02 -2.50
CA TRP A 63 -1.12 1.73 -3.55
C TRP A 63 -1.22 0.97 -4.86
N ASN A 64 -0.98 1.66 -5.97
CA ASN A 64 -0.89 1.00 -7.27
C ASN A 64 0.34 0.07 -7.30
N GLY A 65 0.15 -1.20 -7.63
CA GLY A 65 1.22 -2.21 -7.62
C GLY A 65 1.39 -2.98 -6.30
N MET A 66 0.59 -2.69 -5.27
CA MET A 66 0.73 -3.26 -3.92
C MET A 66 0.95 -4.78 -3.86
N MET A 67 0.18 -5.56 -4.62
CA MET A 67 0.34 -7.03 -4.60
C MET A 67 1.70 -7.47 -5.11
N LYS A 68 2.21 -6.82 -6.17
CA LYS A 68 3.51 -7.13 -6.78
C LYS A 68 4.65 -6.74 -5.84
N ASP A 69 4.56 -5.59 -5.18
CA ASP A 69 5.58 -5.13 -4.23
C ASP A 69 5.63 -6.03 -2.99
N ILE A 70 4.47 -6.41 -2.45
CA ILE A 70 4.40 -7.34 -1.32
C ILE A 70 4.96 -8.72 -1.73
N GLU A 71 4.61 -9.23 -2.91
CA GLU A 71 5.13 -10.50 -3.41
C GLU A 71 6.64 -10.45 -3.59
N ASN A 72 7.17 -9.38 -4.20
CA ASN A 72 8.60 -9.17 -4.35
C ASN A 72 9.31 -9.11 -2.99
N TYR A 73 8.74 -8.40 -2.01
CA TYR A 73 9.28 -8.34 -0.66
C TYR A 73 9.31 -9.71 0.03
N ILE A 74 8.24 -10.49 -0.10
CA ILE A 74 8.18 -11.85 0.43
C ILE A 74 9.20 -12.75 -0.29
N LYS A 75 9.35 -12.62 -1.61
CA LYS A 75 10.36 -13.33 -2.40
C LYS A 75 11.78 -12.95 -1.99
N LEU A 76 12.07 -11.69 -1.67
CA LEU A 76 13.40 -11.27 -1.23
C LEU A 76 13.66 -11.63 0.24
N CYS A 77 12.61 -11.84 1.03
CA CYS A 77 12.75 -12.21 2.44
C CYS A 77 13.00 -13.72 2.60
N ASP A 78 14.28 -14.08 2.70
CA ASP A 78 14.74 -15.45 2.96
C ASP A 78 14.03 -16.12 4.16
N ARG A 79 13.76 -15.36 5.24
CA ARG A 79 12.96 -15.82 6.39
C ARG A 79 11.51 -16.17 6.04
N CYS A 80 10.88 -15.41 5.15
CA CYS A 80 9.52 -15.71 4.68
C CYS A 80 9.52 -16.92 3.75
N GLN A 81 10.52 -17.05 2.87
CA GLN A 81 10.66 -18.21 1.99
C GLN A 81 10.81 -19.52 2.77
N ARG A 82 11.64 -19.56 3.81
CA ARG A 82 11.81 -20.75 4.65
C ARG A 82 10.54 -21.16 5.39
N ARG A 83 9.69 -20.20 5.75
CA ARG A 83 8.44 -20.45 6.48
C ARG A 83 7.34 -21.05 5.60
N ASN A 84 7.37 -20.80 4.29
CA ASN A 84 6.45 -21.38 3.30
C ASN A 84 6.89 -22.74 2.74
N LYS A 85 8.08 -23.25 3.10
CA LYS A 85 8.63 -24.52 2.59
C LYS A 85 8.25 -25.76 3.41
N ASN A 86 7.44 -25.62 4.46
CA ASN A 86 7.01 -26.72 5.30
C ASN A 86 5.49 -26.94 5.18
N GLU A 87 5.05 -27.39 4.01
CA GLU A 87 3.81 -28.17 3.81
C GLU A 87 4.13 -29.33 2.87
#